data_AF-A0A2N7B917-F1
#
_entry.id   AF-A0A2N7B917-F1
#
_cell.length_a   1.000
_cell.length_b   1.000
_cell.length_c   1.000
_cell.angle_alpha   90.00
_cell.angle_beta   90.00
_cell.angle_gamma   90.00
#
_symmetry.space_group_name_H-M   'P 1'
#
loop_
_entity.id
_entity.type
_entity.pdbx_description
1 polymer ?
#
loop_
_entity_poly.entity_id
_entity_poly.type
_entity_poly.pdbx_seq_one_letter_code
_entity_poly.pdbx_strand_id
1 'polypeptide(L)'
;MATNSKIQWATATWNVARGCTKVDEDCKYCYMYRESFNETRYQPKEVVRTKSVFNLPLRLKEPSLIFTSSLTDFFHPDIDTYRWEAFQIIAQCPQHTFQILTKRPERIWKCLQQALKLAIDNNAVFAELMLRHWVNGNAPKNV
;
A
#
# COMPACT_ATOMS: atom_id res chain seq x y z
N MET A 1 11.79 9.93 -7.87
CA MET A 1 12.20 9.96 -6.45
C MET A 1 11.57 8.74 -5.79
N ALA A 2 12.35 7.70 -5.50
CA ALA A 2 11.81 6.39 -5.10
C ALA A 2 12.82 5.58 -4.27
N THR A 3 14.09 5.62 -4.64
CA THR A 3 15.24 5.26 -3.81
C THR A 3 15.68 6.48 -3.00
N ASN A 4 16.07 6.27 -1.73
CA ASN A 4 16.37 7.30 -0.72
C ASN A 4 15.14 8.12 -0.32
N SER A 5 14.20 7.48 0.40
CA SER A 5 13.05 8.21 0.94
C SER A 5 13.49 9.38 1.83
N LYS A 6 12.75 10.50 1.76
CA LYS A 6 12.89 11.59 2.73
C LYS A 6 12.30 11.23 4.11
N ILE A 7 11.59 10.10 4.19
CA ILE A 7 11.03 9.57 5.42
C ILE A 7 12.13 8.79 6.14
N GLN A 8 12.62 9.35 7.25
CA GLN A 8 13.85 8.89 7.93
C GLN A 8 13.83 7.42 8.36
N TRP A 9 12.65 6.84 8.58
CA TRP A 9 12.48 5.45 9.03
C TRP A 9 12.21 4.46 7.89
N ALA A 10 12.25 4.89 6.62
CA ALA A 10 12.04 4.03 5.46
C ALA A 10 13.18 4.19 4.45
N THR A 11 13.67 3.08 3.89
CA THR A 11 14.66 3.11 2.81
C THR A 11 14.04 3.61 1.50
N ALA A 12 12.80 3.21 1.25
CA ALA A 12 12.04 3.58 0.06
C ALA A 12 10.58 3.87 0.39
N THR A 13 9.91 4.61 -0.49
CA THR A 13 8.48 4.89 -0.37
C THR A 13 7.79 4.48 -1.66
N TRP A 14 6.78 3.64 -1.52
CA TRP A 14 5.99 3.11 -2.62
C TRP A 14 4.52 3.49 -2.43
N ASN A 15 4.13 4.64 -2.98
CA ASN A 15 2.74 5.07 -2.92
C ASN A 15 1.89 4.30 -3.93
N VAL A 16 1.09 3.33 -3.46
CA VAL A 16 0.14 2.59 -4.31
C VAL A 16 -0.93 3.51 -4.92
N ALA A 17 -1.29 4.55 -4.18
CA ALA A 17 -2.20 5.62 -4.59
C ALA A 17 -1.75 6.95 -4.00
N ARG A 18 -2.38 8.02 -4.45
CA ARG A 18 -2.29 9.37 -3.86
C ARG A 18 -3.70 9.88 -3.55
N GLY A 19 -3.82 10.71 -2.52
CA GLY A 19 -5.10 11.17 -2.00
C GLY A 19 -5.69 10.22 -0.96
N CYS A 20 -6.61 10.72 -0.14
CA CYS A 20 -7.29 9.97 0.92
C CYS A 20 -8.52 10.75 1.40
N THR A 21 -9.53 10.07 1.96
CA THR A 21 -10.60 10.71 2.73
C THR A 21 -10.26 10.76 4.23
N LYS A 22 -10.61 11.84 4.92
CA LYS A 22 -10.39 11.97 6.38
C LYS A 22 -11.33 11.01 7.12
N VAL A 23 -10.79 10.29 8.11
CA VAL A 23 -11.55 9.30 8.90
C VAL A 23 -12.05 9.91 10.22
N ASP A 24 -11.20 10.69 10.88
CA ASP A 24 -11.42 11.21 12.24
C ASP A 24 -10.78 12.60 12.41
N GLU A 25 -10.88 13.14 13.64
CA GLU A 25 -10.30 14.44 14.00
C GLU A 25 -8.77 14.48 13.91
N ASP A 26 -8.10 13.35 14.11
CA ASP A 26 -6.65 13.25 13.98
C ASP A 26 -6.18 13.48 12.53
N CYS A 27 -7.06 13.29 11.54
CA CYS A 27 -6.79 13.69 10.16
C CYS A 27 -6.81 15.22 9.94
N LYS A 28 -7.17 16.03 10.94
CA LYS A 28 -7.26 17.50 10.84
C LYS A 28 -5.96 18.10 10.31
N TYR A 29 -4.82 17.67 10.84
CA TYR A 29 -3.48 18.20 10.50
C TYR A 29 -2.66 17.27 9.58
N CYS A 30 -3.33 16.44 8.79
CA CYS A 30 -2.67 15.53 7.85
C CYS A 30 -1.74 16.29 6.89
N TYR A 31 -0.45 15.96 6.91
CA TYR A 31 0.56 16.62 6.08
C TYR A 31 0.29 16.46 4.59
N MET A 32 -0.20 15.30 4.14
CA MET A 32 -0.52 15.04 2.73
C MET A 32 -1.51 16.07 2.19
N TYR A 33 -2.54 16.40 2.97
CA TYR A 33 -3.48 17.46 2.62
C TYR A 33 -2.79 18.82 2.54
N ARG A 34 -2.07 19.22 3.60
CA ARG A 34 -1.38 20.53 3.65
C ARG A 34 -0.41 20.73 2.49
N GLU A 35 0.41 19.73 2.19
CA GLU A 35 1.42 19.78 1.13
C GLU A 35 0.80 19.68 -0.26
N SER A 36 -0.31 18.94 -0.41
CA SER A 36 -0.99 18.82 -1.70
C SER A 36 -1.53 20.16 -2.23
N PHE A 37 -2.03 21.02 -1.34
CA PHE A 37 -2.58 22.33 -1.68
C PHE A 37 -1.53 23.36 -2.10
N ASN A 38 -0.27 23.17 -1.69
CA ASN A 38 0.79 24.14 -1.92
C ASN A 38 1.70 23.77 -3.09
N GLU A 39 1.88 22.46 -3.39
CA GLU A 39 3.00 22.02 -4.24
C GLU A 39 2.65 20.93 -5.26
N THR A 40 1.40 20.43 -5.32
CA THR A 40 1.09 19.25 -6.14
C THR A 40 -0.05 19.49 -7.14
N ARG A 41 0.07 18.89 -8.34
CA ARG A 41 -0.96 18.94 -9.39
C ARG A 41 -2.15 18.00 -9.16
N TYR A 42 -2.41 17.57 -7.92
CA TYR A 42 -3.48 16.61 -7.66
C TYR A 42 -4.44 17.00 -6.55
N GLN A 43 -5.68 16.52 -6.69
CA GLN A 43 -6.74 16.75 -5.73
C GLN A 43 -6.60 15.79 -4.53
N PRO A 44 -6.35 16.28 -3.30
CA PRO A 44 -6.07 15.41 -2.15
C PRO A 44 -7.25 14.55 -1.70
N LYS A 45 -8.47 15.01 -1.98
CA LYS A 45 -9.70 14.28 -1.64
C LYS A 45 -10.02 13.15 -2.61
N GLU A 46 -9.37 13.12 -3.78
CA GLU A 46 -9.55 12.10 -4.79
C GLU A 46 -8.44 11.06 -4.67
N VAL A 47 -8.82 9.81 -4.41
CA VAL A 47 -7.85 8.72 -4.37
C VAL A 47 -7.59 8.21 -5.78
N VAL A 48 -6.34 8.31 -6.21
CA VAL A 48 -5.92 7.96 -7.57
C VAL A 48 -4.73 7.03 -7.52
N ARG A 49 -4.83 5.89 -8.22
CA ARG A 49 -3.73 4.95 -8.42
C ARG A 49 -2.51 5.66 -9.01
N THR A 50 -1.33 5.42 -8.46
CA THR A 50 -0.10 5.95 -9.07
C THR A 50 0.23 5.17 -10.33
N LYS A 51 0.65 5.85 -11.41
CA LYS A 51 0.96 5.19 -12.69
C LYS A 51 2.43 4.79 -12.80
N SER A 52 3.34 5.71 -12.52
CA SER A 52 4.79 5.56 -12.77
C SER A 52 5.52 4.74 -11.70
N VAL A 53 4.98 4.69 -10.49
CA VAL A 53 5.63 4.06 -9.32
C VAL A 53 4.90 2.84 -8.78
N PHE A 54 3.78 2.43 -9.38
CA PHE A 54 3.03 1.26 -8.91
C PHE A 54 3.87 -0.02 -8.90
N ASN A 55 4.69 -0.22 -9.93
CA ASN A 55 5.60 -1.38 -10.03
C ASN A 55 7.00 -1.08 -9.48
N LEU A 56 7.15 -0.09 -8.59
CA LEU A 56 8.46 0.27 -8.04
C LEU A 56 9.15 -0.90 -7.31
N PRO A 57 8.50 -1.65 -6.40
CA PRO A 57 9.19 -2.68 -5.63
C PRO A 57 9.84 -3.75 -6.51
N LEU A 58 9.19 -4.13 -7.62
CA LEU A 58 9.71 -5.07 -8.60
C LEU A 58 11.05 -4.65 -9.24
N ARG A 59 11.40 -3.36 -9.16
CA ARG A 59 12.64 -2.79 -9.74
C ARG A 59 13.73 -2.54 -8.71
N LEU A 60 13.42 -2.65 -7.41
CA LEU A 60 14.40 -2.45 -6.35
C LEU A 60 15.20 -3.74 -6.17
N LYS A 61 16.53 -3.65 -6.34
CA LYS A 61 17.42 -4.80 -6.22
C LYS A 61 17.82 -5.06 -4.77
N GLU A 62 18.09 -4.00 -4.02
CA GLU A 62 18.57 -4.09 -2.64
C GLU A 62 17.40 -4.30 -1.67
N PRO A 63 17.56 -5.19 -0.66
CA PRO A 63 16.63 -5.29 0.46
C PRO A 63 16.31 -3.91 1.03
N SER A 64 15.02 -3.62 1.15
CA SER A 64 14.53 -2.27 1.43
C SER A 64 13.38 -2.33 2.40
N LEU A 65 13.35 -1.39 3.35
CA LEU A 65 12.21 -1.12 4.18
C LEU A 65 11.30 -0.11 3.46
N ILE A 66 10.17 -0.58 2.95
CA ILE A 66 9.31 0.14 2.00
C ILE A 66 8.03 0.61 2.68
N PHE A 67 7.82 1.92 2.77
CA PHE A 67 6.54 2.46 3.23
C PHE A 67 5.52 2.56 2.08
N THR A 68 4.36 1.92 2.21
CA THR A 68 3.40 1.74 1.09
C THR A 68 2.43 2.90 0.87
N SER A 69 2.34 3.85 1.81
CA SER A 69 1.19 4.75 1.88
C SER A 69 1.54 6.10 2.51
N SER A 70 2.55 6.80 1.98
CA SER A 70 2.85 8.17 2.43
C SER A 70 1.85 9.21 1.94
N LEU A 71 1.16 8.96 0.83
CA LEU A 71 0.20 9.90 0.25
C LEU A 71 -1.23 9.34 0.22
N THR A 72 -1.48 8.23 0.91
CA THR A 72 -2.78 7.55 0.90
C THR A 72 -2.96 6.68 2.14
N ASP A 73 -4.02 5.87 2.17
CA ASP A 73 -4.26 4.80 3.14
C ASP A 73 -4.43 3.49 2.37
N PHE A 74 -3.65 2.45 2.68
CA PHE A 74 -3.61 1.21 1.89
C PHE A 74 -4.97 0.50 1.80
N PHE A 75 -5.81 0.64 2.82
CA PHE A 75 -7.14 0.03 2.89
C PHE A 75 -8.28 1.00 2.53
N HIS A 76 -7.98 2.14 1.91
CA HIS A 76 -8.99 3.05 1.39
C HIS A 76 -9.91 2.35 0.35
N PRO A 77 -11.24 2.54 0.39
CA PRO A 77 -12.19 1.90 -0.55
C PRO A 77 -11.85 2.05 -2.03
N ASP A 78 -11.45 3.25 -2.46
CA ASP A 78 -11.09 3.53 -3.86
C ASP A 78 -9.84 2.77 -4.37
N ILE A 79 -9.14 2.04 -3.50
CA ILE A 79 -8.03 1.14 -3.87
C ILE A 79 -8.54 -0.28 -4.17
N ASP A 80 -9.80 -0.62 -3.85
CA ASP A 80 -10.35 -1.98 -3.91
C ASP A 80 -10.17 -2.67 -5.26
N THR A 81 -10.25 -1.92 -6.37
CA THR A 81 -10.15 -2.48 -7.72
C THR A 81 -8.74 -2.94 -8.11
N TYR A 82 -7.70 -2.44 -7.45
CA TYR A 82 -6.30 -2.75 -7.78
C TYR A 82 -5.43 -3.13 -6.59
N ARG A 83 -5.98 -3.19 -5.37
CA ARG A 83 -5.23 -3.61 -4.17
C ARG A 83 -4.66 -5.01 -4.30
N TRP A 84 -5.38 -5.89 -4.99
CA TRP A 84 -4.93 -7.27 -5.20
C TRP A 84 -3.59 -7.30 -5.96
N GLU A 85 -3.40 -6.42 -6.95
CA GLU A 85 -2.13 -6.26 -7.68
C GLU A 85 -1.01 -5.78 -6.74
N ALA A 86 -1.32 -4.90 -5.78
CA ALA A 86 -0.34 -4.48 -4.78
C ALA A 86 0.09 -5.65 -3.88
N PHE A 87 -0.85 -6.52 -3.45
CA PHE A 87 -0.50 -7.73 -2.71
C PHE A 87 0.32 -8.71 -3.55
N GLN A 88 0.06 -8.82 -4.85
CA GLN A 88 0.91 -9.63 -5.74
C GLN A 88 2.35 -9.11 -5.78
N ILE A 89 2.53 -7.79 -5.89
CA ILE A 89 3.86 -7.17 -5.87
C ILE A 89 4.58 -7.45 -4.55
N ILE A 90 3.87 -7.36 -3.41
CA ILE A 90 4.42 -7.69 -2.09
C ILE A 90 4.88 -9.16 -2.07
N ALA A 91 4.05 -10.09 -2.57
CA ALA A 91 4.39 -11.52 -2.61
C ALA A 91 5.57 -11.82 -3.54
N GLN A 92 5.72 -11.07 -4.64
CA GLN A 92 6.83 -11.21 -5.59
C GLN A 92 8.14 -10.57 -5.12
N CYS A 93 8.11 -9.82 -4.01
CA CYS A 93 9.26 -9.12 -3.47
C CYS A 93 9.59 -9.55 -2.03
N PRO A 94 9.87 -10.85 -1.78
CA PRO A 94 10.15 -11.36 -0.43
C PRO A 94 11.43 -10.77 0.18
N GLN A 95 12.32 -10.19 -0.63
CA GLN A 95 13.54 -9.52 -0.19
C GLN A 95 13.31 -8.15 0.46
N HIS A 96 12.11 -7.56 0.32
CA HIS A 96 11.77 -6.27 0.92
C HIS A 96 10.86 -6.45 2.11
N THR A 97 10.90 -5.53 3.07
CA THR A 97 9.92 -5.43 4.16
C THR A 97 8.98 -4.27 3.87
N PHE A 98 7.68 -4.53 3.82
CA PHE A 98 6.65 -3.54 3.51
C PHE A 98 5.95 -3.06 4.77
N GLN A 99 5.99 -1.76 5.04
CA GLN A 99 5.22 -1.16 6.11
C GLN A 99 3.88 -0.68 5.57
N ILE A 100 2.82 -1.38 5.96
CA ILE A 100 1.43 -1.06 5.61
C ILE A 100 0.76 -0.38 6.80
N LEU A 101 0.31 0.85 6.60
CA LEU A 101 -0.42 1.62 7.61
C LEU A 101 -1.84 1.92 7.12
N THR A 102 -2.78 1.96 8.06
CA THR A 102 -4.16 2.33 7.79
C THR A 102 -4.84 2.90 9.03
N LYS A 103 -5.76 3.83 8.81
CA LYS A 103 -6.76 4.28 9.79
C LYS A 103 -8.11 3.58 9.63
N ARG A 104 -8.17 2.55 8.78
CA ARG A 104 -9.37 1.76 8.48
C ARG A 104 -9.16 0.29 8.87
N PRO A 105 -8.77 -0.02 10.12
CA PRO A 105 -8.46 -1.38 10.54
C PRO A 105 -9.64 -2.35 10.34
N GLU A 106 -10.88 -1.85 10.40
CA GLU A 106 -12.10 -2.62 10.15
C GLU A 106 -12.18 -3.21 8.74
N ARG A 107 -11.43 -2.65 7.78
CA ARG A 107 -11.41 -3.11 6.39
C ARG A 107 -10.37 -4.20 6.14
N ILE A 108 -9.37 -4.36 7.01
CA ILE A 108 -8.22 -5.24 6.77
C ILE A 108 -8.68 -6.65 6.43
N TRP A 109 -9.50 -7.25 7.30
CA TRP A 109 -9.98 -8.62 7.15
C TRP A 109 -10.71 -8.84 5.81
N LYS A 110 -11.70 -7.99 5.53
CA LYS A 110 -12.51 -8.07 4.30
C LYS A 110 -11.64 -7.93 3.05
N CYS A 111 -10.69 -7.00 3.06
CA CYS A 111 -9.79 -6.77 1.93
C CYS A 111 -8.80 -7.92 1.73
N LEU A 112 -8.30 -8.55 2.80
CA LEU A 112 -7.46 -9.75 2.72
C LEU A 112 -8.23 -10.93 2.13
N GLN A 113 -9.46 -11.17 2.58
CA GLN A 113 -10.33 -12.22 2.03
C GLN A 113 -10.63 -12.00 0.54
N GLN A 114 -10.92 -10.76 0.15
CA GLN A 114 -11.15 -10.40 -1.25
C GLN A 114 -9.90 -10.64 -2.11
N ALA A 115 -8.73 -10.22 -1.62
CA ALA A 115 -7.47 -10.45 -2.32
C ALA A 115 -7.14 -11.95 -2.42
N LEU A 116 -7.40 -12.74 -1.37
CA LEU A 116 -7.20 -14.19 -1.37
C LEU A 116 -8.07 -14.86 -2.43
N LYS A 117 -9.35 -14.49 -2.51
CA LYS A 117 -10.26 -14.99 -3.55
C LYS A 117 -9.70 -14.71 -4.94
N LEU A 118 -9.28 -13.47 -5.20
CA LEU A 118 -8.69 -13.08 -6.48
C LEU A 118 -7.39 -13.85 -6.77
N ALA A 119 -6.56 -14.12 -5.75
CA ALA A 119 -5.34 -14.89 -5.93
C ALA A 119 -5.63 -16.34 -6.36
N ILE A 120 -6.64 -16.98 -5.75
CA ILE A 120 -7.12 -18.32 -6.12
C ILE A 120 -7.68 -18.31 -7.55
N ASP A 121 -8.59 -17.37 -7.85
CA ASP A 121 -9.25 -17.26 -9.16
C ASP A 121 -8.23 -17.03 -10.31
N ASN A 122 -7.10 -16.38 -10.02
CA ASN A 122 -6.04 -16.10 -11.00
C ASN A 122 -4.85 -17.07 -10.91
N ASN A 123 -4.94 -18.15 -10.12
CA ASN A 123 -3.87 -19.13 -9.92
C ASN A 123 -2.52 -18.49 -9.51
N ALA A 124 -2.57 -17.42 -8.72
CA ALA A 124 -1.42 -16.64 -8.28
C ALA A 124 -0.79 -17.27 -7.00
N VAL A 125 -0.15 -18.43 -7.17
CA VAL A 125 0.31 -19.32 -6.08
C VAL A 125 1.04 -18.60 -4.94
N PHE A 126 1.98 -17.70 -5.24
CA PHE A 126 2.74 -16.97 -4.20
C PHE A 126 1.86 -16.01 -3.40
N ALA A 127 0.99 -15.25 -4.09
CA ALA A 127 0.08 -14.33 -3.42
C ALA A 127 -0.99 -15.10 -2.63
N GLU A 128 -1.48 -16.21 -3.17
CA GLU A 128 -2.42 -17.09 -2.48
C GLU A 128 -1.83 -17.61 -1.17
N LEU A 129 -0.63 -18.20 -1.20
CA LEU A 129 0.02 -18.73 -0.01
C LEU A 129 0.19 -17.64 1.06
N MET A 130 0.75 -16.49 0.66
CA MET A 130 0.95 -15.34 1.53
C MET A 130 -0.37 -14.86 2.18
N LEU A 131 -1.43 -14.71 1.38
CA LEU A 131 -2.73 -14.22 1.84
C LEU A 131 -3.47 -15.26 2.69
N ARG A 132 -3.34 -16.57 2.41
CA ARG A 132 -3.90 -17.63 3.26
C ARG A 132 -3.31 -17.58 4.66
N HIS A 133 -2.00 -17.45 4.79
CA HIS A 133 -1.37 -17.31 6.10
C HIS A 133 -1.87 -16.08 6.83
N TRP A 134 -1.95 -14.95 6.14
CA TRP A 134 -2.38 -13.69 6.73
C TRP A 134 -3.84 -13.74 7.21
N VAL A 135 -4.75 -14.26 6.39
CA VAL A 135 -6.15 -14.51 6.78
C VAL A 135 -6.21 -15.47 7.97
N ASN A 136 -5.30 -16.42 8.12
CA ASN A 136 -5.28 -17.30 9.30
C ASN A 136 -4.56 -16.69 10.52
N GLY A 137 -4.42 -15.36 10.58
CA GLY A 137 -3.80 -14.65 11.69
C GLY A 137 -2.26 -14.66 11.68
N ASN A 138 -1.64 -15.20 10.64
CA ASN A 138 -0.18 -15.27 10.49
C ASN A 138 0.26 -14.29 9.41
N ALA A 139 0.46 -13.03 9.79
CA ALA A 139 0.96 -12.02 8.85
C ALA A 139 2.31 -12.46 8.23
N PRO A 140 2.54 -12.18 6.93
CA PRO A 140 3.81 -12.48 6.28
C PRO A 140 4.96 -11.77 7.00
N LYS A 141 6.13 -12.40 7.11
CA LYS A 141 7.30 -11.78 7.76
C LYS A 141 7.76 -10.48 7.10
N ASN A 142 7.40 -10.29 5.84
CA ASN A 142 7.76 -9.14 5.05
C ASN A 142 6.68 -8.02 5.05
N VAL A 143 5.69 -8.09 5.95
CA VAL A 143 4.60 -7.11 6.10
C VAL A 143 4.35 -6.77 7.56
#